data_AF-A0A8J2B3U8-F1
#
_entry.id   AF-A0A8J2B3U8-F1
#
_cell.length_a   1.000
_cell.length_b   1.000
_cell.length_c   1.000
_cell.angle_alpha   90.00
_cell.angle_beta   90.00
_cell.angle_gamma   90.00
#
_symmetry.space_group_name_H-M   'P 1'
#
loop_
_entity.id
_entity.type
_entity.pdbx_description
1 polymer ?
#
loop_
_entity_poly.entity_id
_entity_poly.type
_entity_poly.pdbx_seq_one_letter_code
_entity_poly.pdbx_strand_id
1 'polypeptide(L)'
;MASIVNHHQVAAFEHLQPHQQVAAAEAGFNSLSPRLQAYAAHEAAAAQQFVGYPAVTAEAVAAGEKQFEHLSLADKGLAAERVVRAEAVAAANPYGFPLSSTGIPIVQGMQSSAVLGSHDIVGVTFWIACASMLAGSVFFFSERATVPEKWKTSITVAGLVTGVAFWNYCFMRESWVETQSSPTVYRYTDWLITVPLQIVEFYLILKAVLPNISVNLFYRLMAESLLMLLCGWAGETGIVSVLCGFVPGCLCWFALIYEMFSGEAGQLAQGCGNKACLQAFNAMRLIITVGWAIYPLGYYLTLLGPTATYHEQSVINITYNLADLVNKLAFGLSIWGAAIQDK
;
A
#
# COMPACT_ATOMS: atom_id res chain seq x y z
N MET A 1 16.97 38.44 -6.32
CA MET A 1 16.97 39.31 -7.52
C MET A 1 17.21 38.40 -8.72
N ALA A 2 16.21 38.24 -9.57
CA ALA A 2 16.27 37.42 -10.77
C ALA A 2 17.24 38.06 -11.79
N SER A 3 18.25 37.31 -12.23
CA SER A 3 19.12 37.73 -13.31
C SER A 3 18.39 37.56 -14.64
N ILE A 4 17.93 38.68 -15.20
CA ILE A 4 17.37 38.75 -16.54
C ILE A 4 18.48 38.37 -17.53
N VAL A 5 18.34 37.23 -18.20
CA VAL A 5 19.21 36.87 -19.33
C VAL A 5 18.96 37.90 -20.43
N ASN A 6 19.98 38.69 -20.74
CA ASN A 6 19.87 39.83 -21.64
C ASN A 6 19.77 39.33 -23.09
N HIS A 7 18.92 39.94 -23.92
CA HIS A 7 18.64 39.52 -25.31
C HIS A 7 19.91 39.37 -26.19
N HIS A 8 21.00 40.03 -25.83
CA HIS A 8 22.30 39.88 -26.50
C HIS A 8 23.00 38.53 -26.25
N GLN A 9 22.72 37.82 -25.15
CA GLN A 9 23.33 36.53 -24.84
C GLN A 9 22.68 35.37 -25.62
N VAL A 10 21.40 35.51 -25.97
CA VAL A 10 20.64 34.52 -26.75
C VAL A 10 21.10 34.51 -28.22
N ALA A 11 21.29 35.69 -28.82
CA ALA A 11 21.79 35.82 -30.19
C ALA A 11 23.23 35.28 -30.37
N ALA A 12 24.03 35.27 -29.30
CA ALA A 12 25.38 34.69 -29.34
C ALA A 12 25.37 33.16 -29.30
N PHE A 13 24.32 32.52 -28.75
CA PHE A 13 24.21 31.07 -28.61
C PHE A 13 23.81 30.38 -29.93
N GLU A 14 22.99 31.04 -30.73
CA GLU A 14 22.50 30.55 -32.03
C GLU A 14 23.59 30.51 -33.12
N HIS A 15 24.70 31.24 -32.93
CA HIS A 15 25.84 31.23 -33.86
C HIS A 15 26.96 30.23 -33.50
N LEU A 16 26.81 29.48 -32.41
CA LEU A 16 27.80 28.48 -31.97
C LEU A 16 27.62 27.15 -32.69
N GLN A 17 28.74 26.47 -32.95
CA GLN A 17 28.71 25.12 -33.49
C GLN A 17 28.14 24.13 -32.45
N PRO A 18 27.50 23.01 -32.86
CA PRO A 18 26.75 22.12 -31.95
C PRO A 18 27.52 21.63 -30.72
N HIS A 19 28.82 21.35 -30.86
CA HIS A 19 29.67 20.92 -29.74
C HIS A 19 29.93 22.04 -28.70
N GLN A 20 29.83 23.30 -29.10
CA GLN A 20 29.97 24.46 -28.21
C GLN A 20 28.67 24.80 -27.47
N GLN A 21 27.51 24.44 -28.05
CA GLN A 21 26.20 24.59 -27.41
C GLN A 21 26.00 23.56 -26.28
N VAL A 22 26.51 22.33 -26.46
CA VAL A 22 26.50 21.29 -25.41
C VAL A 22 27.35 21.71 -24.21
N ALA A 23 28.56 22.23 -24.43
CA ALA A 23 29.42 22.72 -23.35
C ALA A 23 28.81 23.91 -22.59
N ALA A 24 28.04 24.76 -23.27
CA ALA A 24 27.36 25.90 -22.66
C ALA A 24 26.08 25.50 -21.90
N ALA A 25 25.39 24.44 -22.31
CA ALA A 25 24.28 23.84 -21.56
C ALA A 25 24.76 23.13 -20.28
N GLU A 26 25.89 22.43 -20.33
CA GLU A 26 26.55 21.84 -19.16
C GLU A 26 27.05 22.91 -18.17
N ALA A 27 27.57 24.05 -18.68
CA ALA A 27 27.91 25.19 -17.84
C ALA A 27 26.68 25.81 -17.13
N GLY A 28 25.52 25.80 -17.79
CA GLY A 28 24.24 26.20 -17.20
C GLY A 28 23.79 25.26 -16.07
N PHE A 29 23.95 23.95 -16.24
CA PHE A 29 23.69 22.95 -15.20
C PHE A 29 24.61 23.14 -13.98
N ASN A 30 25.90 23.42 -14.21
CA ASN A 30 26.89 23.67 -13.15
C ASN A 30 26.70 25.02 -12.42
N SER A 31 25.91 25.93 -13.00
CA SER A 31 25.55 27.21 -12.38
C SER A 31 24.32 27.15 -11.45
N LEU A 32 23.60 26.01 -11.44
CA LEU A 32 22.48 25.77 -10.55
C LEU A 32 22.97 25.60 -9.11
N SER A 33 22.13 25.97 -8.14
CA SER A 33 22.44 25.70 -6.73
C SER A 33 22.55 24.18 -6.48
N PRO A 34 23.42 23.71 -5.56
CA PRO A 34 23.60 22.28 -5.30
C PRO A 34 22.31 21.53 -4.96
N ARG A 35 21.32 22.26 -4.40
CA ARG A 35 19.99 21.74 -4.07
C ARG A 35 19.15 21.44 -5.32
N LEU A 36 19.26 22.26 -6.37
CA LEU A 36 18.53 22.07 -7.64
C LEU A 36 19.20 21.00 -8.51
N GLN A 37 20.54 20.88 -8.45
CA GLN A 37 21.26 19.78 -9.08
C GLN A 37 20.89 18.43 -8.45
N ALA A 38 20.78 18.36 -7.12
CA ALA A 38 20.32 17.17 -6.42
C ALA A 38 18.86 16.80 -6.74
N TYR A 39 17.98 17.80 -6.89
CA TYR A 39 16.59 17.57 -7.31
C TYR A 39 16.50 17.04 -8.75
N ALA A 40 17.22 17.65 -9.70
CA ALA A 40 17.23 17.20 -11.08
C ALA A 40 17.84 15.79 -11.25
N ALA A 41 18.89 15.47 -10.49
CA ALA A 41 19.47 14.14 -10.46
C ALA A 41 18.52 13.09 -9.85
N HIS A 42 17.73 13.47 -8.83
CA HIS A 42 16.72 12.61 -8.23
C HIS A 42 15.55 12.34 -9.18
N GLU A 43 15.08 13.35 -9.92
CA GLU A 43 14.04 13.18 -10.96
C GLU A 43 14.52 12.30 -12.13
N ALA A 44 15.76 12.49 -12.58
CA ALA A 44 16.36 11.66 -13.63
C ALA A 44 16.51 10.19 -13.19
N ALA A 45 16.85 9.95 -11.92
CA ALA A 45 16.93 8.60 -11.34
C ALA A 45 15.54 7.96 -11.18
N ALA A 46 14.53 8.74 -10.80
CA ALA A 46 13.14 8.29 -10.71
C ALA A 46 12.56 7.92 -12.09
N ALA A 47 12.92 8.66 -13.14
CA ALA A 47 12.52 8.36 -14.52
C ALA A 47 13.15 7.04 -15.04
N GLN A 48 14.33 6.66 -14.56
CA GLN A 48 14.99 5.39 -14.93
C GLN A 48 14.44 4.15 -14.22
N GLN A 49 13.69 4.32 -13.11
CA GLN A 49 13.05 3.21 -12.39
C GLN A 49 11.75 2.72 -13.06
N PHE A 50 11.21 3.44 -14.05
CA PHE A 50 10.11 2.98 -14.90
C PHE A 50 10.64 2.19 -16.10
N VAL A 51 10.95 0.92 -15.88
CA VAL A 51 11.33 -0.01 -16.96
C VAL A 51 10.08 -0.31 -17.81
N GLY A 52 9.94 0.34 -18.97
CA GLY A 52 8.92 -0.05 -19.96
C GLY A 52 8.48 0.97 -21.01
N TYR A 53 8.90 2.24 -20.98
CA TYR A 53 8.49 3.22 -22.01
C TYR A 53 9.51 3.31 -23.16
N PRO A 54 9.08 3.38 -24.43
CA PRO A 54 10.00 3.73 -25.50
C PRO A 54 10.50 5.17 -25.27
N ALA A 55 11.81 5.37 -25.41
CA ALA A 55 12.43 6.69 -25.31
C ALA A 55 11.71 7.65 -26.26
N VAL A 56 11.31 8.82 -25.75
CA VAL A 56 10.77 9.92 -26.55
C VAL A 56 11.75 10.19 -27.69
N THR A 57 11.33 9.95 -28.93
CA THR A 57 12.23 10.04 -30.09
C THR A 57 12.50 11.50 -30.45
N ALA A 58 13.71 11.81 -30.90
CA ALA A 58 14.12 13.16 -31.31
C ALA A 58 13.20 13.75 -32.41
N GLU A 59 12.50 12.90 -33.16
CA GLU A 59 11.55 13.29 -34.20
C GLU A 59 10.23 13.86 -33.64
N ALA A 60 9.77 13.38 -32.47
CA ALA A 60 8.58 13.90 -31.80
C ALA A 60 8.82 15.31 -31.25
N VAL A 61 10.01 15.55 -30.70
CA VAL A 61 10.48 16.87 -30.26
C VAL A 61 10.56 17.85 -31.45
N ALA A 62 11.11 17.40 -32.58
CA ALA A 62 11.24 18.21 -33.79
C ALA A 62 9.88 18.54 -34.46
N ALA A 63 8.88 17.67 -34.32
CA ALA A 63 7.53 17.92 -34.83
C ALA A 63 6.79 19.00 -34.03
N GLY A 64 7.00 19.05 -32.70
CA GLY A 64 6.47 20.10 -31.84
C GLY A 64 7.09 21.47 -32.13
N GLU A 65 8.38 21.55 -32.42
CA GLU A 65 9.11 22.82 -32.62
C GLU A 65 8.59 23.66 -33.80
N LYS A 66 8.17 23.04 -34.91
CA LYS A 66 7.63 23.76 -36.08
C LYS A 66 6.29 24.45 -35.82
N GLN A 67 5.51 23.96 -34.86
CA GLN A 67 4.16 24.47 -34.61
C GLN A 67 4.15 25.73 -33.71
N PHE A 68 5.29 26.05 -33.09
CA PHE A 68 5.42 27.11 -32.07
C PHE A 68 6.57 28.09 -32.36
N GLU A 69 7.04 28.15 -33.62
CA GLU A 69 8.16 29.02 -34.04
C GLU A 69 7.98 30.50 -33.67
N HIS A 70 6.73 30.96 -33.59
CA HIS A 70 6.31 32.33 -33.30
C HIS A 70 6.27 32.71 -31.81
N LEU A 71 6.58 31.77 -30.90
CA LEU A 71 6.58 32.01 -29.45
C LEU A 71 7.97 32.36 -28.89
N SER A 72 8.02 33.01 -27.73
CA SER A 72 9.28 33.33 -27.05
C SER A 72 9.99 32.04 -26.56
N LEU A 73 11.31 32.06 -26.36
CA LEU A 73 12.08 30.88 -25.92
C LEU A 73 11.59 30.25 -24.60
N ALA A 74 11.09 31.07 -23.67
CA ALA A 74 10.49 30.59 -22.43
C ALA A 74 9.15 29.88 -22.69
N ASP A 75 8.37 30.41 -23.63
CA ASP A 75 7.09 29.81 -24.03
C ASP A 75 7.29 28.55 -24.89
N LYS A 76 8.40 28.46 -25.65
CA LYS A 76 8.80 27.26 -26.41
C LYS A 76 9.19 26.11 -25.47
N GLY A 77 9.90 26.39 -24.38
CA GLY A 77 10.20 25.38 -23.35
C GLY A 77 8.93 24.84 -22.68
N LEU A 78 8.00 25.73 -22.33
CA LEU A 78 6.71 25.36 -21.75
C LEU A 78 5.81 24.63 -22.77
N ALA A 79 5.87 25.00 -24.05
CA ALA A 79 5.14 24.36 -25.13
C ALA A 79 5.70 22.97 -25.46
N ALA A 80 7.02 22.81 -25.50
CA ALA A 80 7.67 21.51 -25.69
C ALA A 80 7.36 20.57 -24.51
N GLU A 81 7.40 21.07 -23.27
CA GLU A 81 6.98 20.31 -22.08
C GLU A 81 5.51 19.87 -22.19
N ARG A 82 4.62 20.75 -22.68
CA ARG A 82 3.19 20.43 -22.90
C ARG A 82 2.97 19.43 -24.03
N VAL A 83 3.73 19.48 -25.11
CA VAL A 83 3.64 18.53 -26.24
C VAL A 83 4.15 17.17 -25.83
N VAL A 84 5.33 17.09 -25.20
CA VAL A 84 5.89 15.83 -24.67
C VAL A 84 4.96 15.22 -23.64
N ARG A 85 4.35 16.04 -22.77
CA ARG A 85 3.33 15.58 -21.82
C ARG A 85 2.05 15.13 -22.52
N ALA A 86 1.60 15.82 -23.57
CA ALA A 86 0.41 15.45 -24.33
C ALA A 86 0.60 14.14 -25.12
N GLU A 87 1.78 13.91 -25.69
CA GLU A 87 2.11 12.68 -26.40
C GLU A 87 2.31 11.51 -25.44
N ALA A 88 2.92 11.73 -24.27
CA ALA A 88 2.99 10.73 -23.20
C ALA A 88 1.59 10.36 -22.66
N VAL A 89 0.70 11.36 -22.55
CA VAL A 89 -0.70 11.18 -22.13
C VAL A 89 -1.54 10.48 -23.20
N ALA A 90 -1.32 10.76 -24.49
CA ALA A 90 -2.01 10.11 -25.60
C ALA A 90 -1.54 8.66 -25.81
N ALA A 91 -0.24 8.39 -25.64
CA ALA A 91 0.31 7.03 -25.65
C ALA A 91 -0.22 6.20 -24.47
N ALA A 92 -0.51 6.83 -23.33
CA ALA A 92 -1.14 6.20 -22.16
C ALA A 92 -2.67 6.07 -22.26
N ASN A 93 -3.32 6.69 -23.25
CA ASN A 93 -4.78 6.69 -23.43
C ASN A 93 -5.19 6.74 -24.93
N PRO A 94 -4.98 5.64 -25.66
CA PRO A 94 -5.25 5.57 -27.11
C PRO A 94 -6.74 5.64 -27.49
N TYR A 95 -7.65 5.64 -26.50
CA TYR A 95 -9.11 5.63 -26.70
C TYR A 95 -9.80 6.94 -26.30
N GLY A 96 -9.06 7.95 -25.84
CA GLY A 96 -9.59 9.31 -25.61
C GLY A 96 -10.52 9.44 -24.40
N PHE A 97 -10.48 8.52 -23.44
CA PHE A 97 -11.24 8.69 -22.20
C PHE A 97 -10.57 9.72 -21.29
N PRO A 98 -11.32 10.62 -20.63
CA PRO A 98 -10.72 11.73 -19.90
C PRO A 98 -9.88 11.22 -18.72
N LEU A 99 -8.57 11.40 -18.81
CA LEU A 99 -7.63 11.17 -17.71
C LEU A 99 -7.79 12.28 -16.67
N SER A 100 -7.56 11.94 -15.40
CA SER A 100 -7.78 12.79 -14.22
C SER A 100 -6.91 14.06 -14.15
N SER A 101 -6.14 14.39 -15.20
CA SER A 101 -5.21 15.50 -15.18
C SER A 101 -5.42 16.58 -16.25
N THR A 102 -6.29 16.41 -17.27
CA THR A 102 -6.22 17.34 -18.43
C THR A 102 -7.51 17.78 -19.14
N GLY A 103 -8.74 17.67 -18.61
CA GLY A 103 -9.82 18.33 -19.37
C GLY A 103 -11.28 18.34 -18.93
N ILE A 104 -11.67 17.73 -17.81
CA ILE A 104 -13.05 17.88 -17.32
C ILE A 104 -13.05 18.93 -16.21
N PRO A 105 -13.97 19.91 -16.19
CA PRO A 105 -14.09 20.88 -15.10
C PRO A 105 -14.25 20.23 -13.70
N ILE A 106 -14.91 19.08 -13.61
CA ILE A 106 -14.97 18.23 -12.40
C ILE A 106 -13.57 17.72 -12.00
N VAL A 107 -12.75 17.36 -12.97
CA VAL A 107 -11.36 16.89 -12.80
C VAL A 107 -10.39 18.04 -12.50
N GLN A 108 -10.63 19.24 -13.02
CA GLN A 108 -9.90 20.45 -12.60
C GLN A 108 -10.28 20.87 -11.16
N GLY A 109 -11.52 20.63 -10.74
CA GLY A 109 -11.93 20.70 -9.34
C GLY A 109 -11.32 19.61 -8.44
N MET A 110 -10.81 18.52 -9.03
CA MET A 110 -10.06 17.44 -8.35
C MET A 110 -8.55 17.73 -8.22
N GLN A 111 -8.04 18.87 -8.70
CA GLN A 111 -6.63 19.27 -8.48
C GLN A 111 -6.33 19.75 -7.05
N SER A 112 -7.31 19.70 -6.14
CA SER A 112 -6.94 19.60 -4.73
C SER A 112 -6.55 18.15 -4.45
N SER A 113 -5.25 17.87 -4.38
CA SER A 113 -4.68 16.66 -3.76
C SER A 113 -5.09 16.51 -2.27
N ALA A 114 -5.94 17.39 -1.77
CA ALA A 114 -6.43 17.45 -0.39
C ALA A 114 -7.80 16.76 -0.18
N VAL A 115 -8.50 16.27 -1.23
CA VAL A 115 -9.86 15.71 -1.07
C VAL A 115 -10.11 14.46 -1.92
N LEU A 116 -10.73 13.45 -1.31
CA LEU A 116 -11.13 12.20 -1.93
C LEU A 116 -12.12 12.42 -3.10
N GLY A 117 -11.74 12.01 -4.31
CA GLY A 117 -12.60 12.10 -5.49
C GLY A 117 -13.70 11.03 -5.51
N SER A 118 -14.88 11.35 -6.02
CA SER A 118 -16.05 10.42 -6.07
C SER A 118 -15.86 9.19 -6.96
N HIS A 119 -14.81 9.17 -7.78
CA HIS A 119 -14.45 8.09 -8.69
C HIS A 119 -13.32 7.20 -8.12
N ASP A 120 -12.64 7.63 -7.05
CA ASP A 120 -11.50 6.91 -6.46
C ASP A 120 -11.99 5.83 -5.50
N ILE A 121 -12.36 4.67 -6.06
CA ILE A 121 -12.83 3.52 -5.30
C ILE A 121 -11.76 3.07 -4.29
N VAL A 122 -10.48 3.09 -4.66
CA VAL A 122 -9.39 2.66 -3.78
C VAL A 122 -9.28 3.60 -2.59
N GLY A 123 -9.27 4.91 -2.82
CA GLY A 123 -9.29 5.93 -1.77
C GLY A 123 -10.52 5.82 -0.86
N VAL A 124 -11.69 5.50 -1.42
CA VAL A 124 -12.91 5.22 -0.64
C VAL A 124 -12.71 3.99 0.26
N THR A 125 -12.14 2.90 -0.25
CA THR A 125 -11.86 1.72 0.59
C THR A 125 -10.86 2.03 1.71
N PHE A 126 -9.83 2.85 1.46
CA PHE A 126 -8.91 3.32 2.50
C PHE A 126 -9.63 4.17 3.55
N TRP A 127 -10.53 5.05 3.13
CA TRP A 127 -11.31 5.88 4.06
C TRP A 127 -12.23 5.03 4.95
N ILE A 128 -12.95 4.06 4.35
CA ILE A 128 -13.81 3.12 5.08
C ILE A 128 -13.00 2.31 6.07
N ALA A 129 -11.88 1.73 5.66
CA ALA A 129 -11.02 0.94 6.52
C ALA A 129 -10.46 1.79 7.67
N CYS A 130 -9.93 2.98 7.39
CA CYS A 130 -9.45 3.93 8.39
C CYS A 130 -10.51 4.24 9.47
N ALA A 131 -11.71 4.66 9.05
CA ALA A 131 -12.79 5.00 9.98
C ALA A 131 -13.27 3.79 10.78
N SER A 132 -13.33 2.62 10.14
CA SER A 132 -13.75 1.37 10.78
C SER A 132 -12.74 0.91 11.85
N MET A 133 -11.44 1.08 11.62
CA MET A 133 -10.40 0.77 12.60
C MET A 133 -10.48 1.69 13.82
N LEU A 134 -10.75 2.98 13.63
CA LEU A 134 -10.98 3.91 14.75
C LEU A 134 -12.21 3.52 15.56
N ALA A 135 -13.33 3.27 14.88
CA ALA A 135 -14.58 2.86 15.53
C ALA A 135 -14.40 1.54 16.29
N GLY A 136 -13.71 0.57 15.70
CA GLY A 136 -13.35 -0.70 16.34
C GLY A 136 -12.51 -0.50 17.60
N SER A 137 -11.48 0.33 17.55
CA SER A 137 -10.61 0.60 18.69
C SER A 137 -11.39 1.20 19.86
N VAL A 138 -12.20 2.24 19.59
CA VAL A 138 -13.08 2.85 20.60
C VAL A 138 -14.07 1.83 21.17
N PHE A 139 -14.68 1.02 20.31
CA PHE A 139 -15.62 -0.02 20.72
C PHE A 139 -14.98 -1.03 21.67
N PHE A 140 -13.84 -1.64 21.28
CA PHE A 140 -13.20 -2.67 22.09
C PHE A 140 -12.72 -2.14 23.44
N PHE A 141 -12.14 -0.93 23.50
CA PHE A 141 -11.76 -0.36 24.79
C PHE A 141 -12.97 -0.05 25.68
N SER A 142 -14.08 0.42 25.11
CA SER A 142 -15.31 0.70 25.85
C SER A 142 -15.99 -0.56 26.38
N GLU A 143 -16.01 -1.62 25.56
CA GLU A 143 -16.65 -2.90 25.89
C GLU A 143 -15.80 -3.81 26.79
N ARG A 144 -14.56 -3.44 27.10
CA ARG A 144 -13.70 -4.24 27.98
C ARG A 144 -14.33 -4.53 29.34
N ALA A 145 -15.16 -3.63 29.87
CA ALA A 145 -15.82 -3.82 31.16
C ALA A 145 -17.05 -4.76 31.10
N THR A 146 -17.58 -5.05 29.90
CA THR A 146 -18.81 -5.84 29.72
C THR A 146 -18.53 -7.35 29.62
N VAL A 147 -17.25 -7.74 29.47
CA VAL A 147 -16.80 -9.14 29.37
C VAL A 147 -16.22 -9.69 30.67
N PRO A 148 -16.26 -11.02 30.89
CA PRO A 148 -15.63 -11.67 32.04
C PRO A 148 -14.11 -11.40 32.11
N GLU A 149 -13.53 -11.48 33.31
CA GLU A 149 -12.12 -11.13 33.56
C GLU A 149 -11.13 -11.85 32.64
N LYS A 150 -11.34 -13.14 32.40
CA LYS A 150 -10.50 -13.96 31.52
C LYS A 150 -10.45 -13.49 30.05
N TRP A 151 -11.41 -12.68 29.60
CA TRP A 151 -11.48 -12.15 28.22
C TRP A 151 -10.98 -10.70 28.10
N LYS A 152 -10.85 -9.97 29.21
CA LYS A 152 -10.53 -8.52 29.19
C LYS A 152 -9.24 -8.21 28.46
N THR A 153 -8.20 -9.04 28.62
CA THR A 153 -6.92 -8.84 27.94
C THR A 153 -7.07 -9.05 26.43
N SER A 154 -7.80 -10.08 25.99
CA SER A 154 -8.07 -10.29 24.55
C SER A 154 -8.80 -9.10 23.92
N ILE A 155 -9.83 -8.57 24.58
CA ILE A 155 -10.55 -7.38 24.09
C ILE A 155 -9.63 -6.14 24.06
N THR A 156 -8.72 -6.01 25.03
CA THR A 156 -7.71 -4.94 25.02
C THR A 156 -6.79 -5.08 23.80
N VAL A 157 -6.33 -6.29 23.49
CA VAL A 157 -5.47 -6.55 22.34
C VAL A 157 -6.21 -6.28 21.02
N ALA A 158 -7.49 -6.65 20.88
CA ALA A 158 -8.30 -6.28 19.72
C ALA A 158 -8.38 -4.75 19.52
N GLY A 159 -8.52 -4.01 20.62
CA GLY A 159 -8.47 -2.54 20.62
C GLY A 159 -7.11 -1.98 20.19
N LEU A 160 -6.01 -2.63 20.56
CA LEU A 160 -4.65 -2.28 20.12
C LEU A 160 -4.43 -2.59 18.63
N VAL A 161 -4.84 -3.77 18.16
CA VAL A 161 -4.75 -4.18 16.75
C VAL A 161 -5.46 -3.17 15.85
N THR A 162 -6.69 -2.80 16.20
CA THR A 162 -7.46 -1.81 15.45
C THR A 162 -6.91 -0.39 15.63
N GLY A 163 -6.38 -0.03 16.81
CA GLY A 163 -5.77 1.28 17.05
C GLY A 163 -4.49 1.52 16.25
N VAL A 164 -3.59 0.52 16.19
CA VAL A 164 -2.39 0.58 15.34
C VAL A 164 -2.75 0.62 13.87
N ALA A 165 -3.72 -0.20 13.44
CA ALA A 165 -4.21 -0.17 12.08
C ALA A 165 -4.77 1.22 11.71
N PHE A 166 -5.59 1.83 12.57
CA PHE A 166 -6.10 3.18 12.34
C PHE A 166 -4.96 4.18 12.05
N TRP A 167 -3.90 4.19 12.87
CA TRP A 167 -2.77 5.09 12.68
C TRP A 167 -2.10 4.88 11.32
N ASN A 168 -1.77 3.63 10.95
CA ASN A 168 -1.17 3.34 9.64
C ASN A 168 -2.12 3.67 8.48
N TYR A 169 -3.43 3.45 8.63
CA TYR A 169 -4.42 3.78 7.62
C TYR A 169 -4.54 5.29 7.35
N CYS A 170 -4.28 6.15 8.34
CA CYS A 170 -4.18 7.59 8.12
C CYS A 170 -3.10 7.91 7.07
N PHE A 171 -1.90 7.35 7.24
CA PHE A 171 -0.79 7.55 6.30
C PHE A 171 -1.00 6.84 4.97
N MET A 172 -1.48 5.59 4.97
CA MET A 172 -1.74 4.86 3.72
C MET A 172 -2.75 5.59 2.83
N ARG A 173 -3.83 6.10 3.44
CA ARG A 173 -4.85 6.86 2.74
C ARG A 173 -4.32 8.17 2.17
N GLU A 174 -3.58 8.93 2.98
CA GLU A 174 -2.97 10.19 2.54
C GLU A 174 -1.97 9.95 1.40
N SER A 175 -1.08 8.98 1.57
CA SER A 175 -0.14 8.54 0.55
C SER A 175 -0.85 8.16 -0.76
N TRP A 176 -1.96 7.41 -0.69
CA TRP A 176 -2.74 7.06 -1.88
C TRP A 176 -3.33 8.31 -2.56
N VAL A 177 -3.99 9.18 -1.80
CA VAL A 177 -4.62 10.39 -2.34
C VAL A 177 -3.58 11.30 -3.01
N GLU A 178 -2.39 11.43 -2.43
CA GLU A 178 -1.33 12.30 -2.95
C GLU A 178 -0.57 11.70 -4.13
N THR A 179 -0.27 10.40 -4.09
CA THR A 179 0.70 9.77 -5.01
C THR A 179 0.08 8.77 -5.98
N GLN A 180 -1.15 8.33 -5.72
CA GLN A 180 -1.82 7.23 -6.43
C GLN A 180 -0.95 5.97 -6.55
N SER A 181 -0.05 5.78 -5.58
CA SER A 181 0.88 4.67 -5.49
C SER A 181 0.56 3.79 -4.28
N SER A 182 0.73 2.47 -4.42
CA SER A 182 0.49 1.52 -3.34
C SER A 182 1.40 1.81 -2.13
N PRO A 183 0.84 2.03 -0.93
CA PRO A 183 1.62 2.39 0.26
C PRO A 183 2.21 1.15 0.96
N THR A 184 3.00 0.35 0.23
CA THR A 184 3.52 -0.96 0.69
C THR A 184 4.29 -0.87 2.01
N VAL A 185 5.12 0.17 2.20
CA VAL A 185 5.91 0.34 3.44
C VAL A 185 5.01 0.49 4.67
N TYR A 186 3.97 1.32 4.58
CA TYR A 186 3.03 1.53 5.68
C TYR A 186 2.19 0.27 5.93
N ARG A 187 1.81 -0.46 4.88
CA ARG A 187 1.08 -1.72 5.00
C ARG A 187 1.87 -2.77 5.79
N TYR A 188 3.13 -2.99 5.42
CA TYR A 188 3.98 -3.96 6.10
C TYR A 188 4.40 -3.50 7.50
N THR A 189 4.53 -2.19 7.73
CA THR A 189 4.73 -1.63 9.08
C THR A 189 3.52 -1.94 9.97
N ASP A 190 2.30 -1.77 9.46
CA ASP A 190 1.09 -2.16 10.18
C ASP A 190 1.08 -3.65 10.50
N TRP A 191 1.30 -4.51 9.51
CA TRP A 191 1.26 -5.96 9.69
C TRP A 191 2.35 -6.48 10.63
N LEU A 192 3.56 -5.91 10.58
CA LEU A 192 4.66 -6.31 11.46
C LEU A 192 4.36 -6.02 12.95
N ILE A 193 3.41 -5.13 13.25
CA ILE A 193 2.94 -4.87 14.61
C ILE A 193 1.64 -5.64 14.90
N THR A 194 0.67 -5.58 13.99
CA THR A 194 -0.68 -6.12 14.23
C THR A 194 -0.73 -7.63 14.16
N VAL A 195 0.07 -8.29 13.31
CA VAL A 195 0.10 -9.76 13.26
C VAL A 195 0.69 -10.36 14.54
N PRO A 196 1.83 -9.89 15.10
CA PRO A 196 2.26 -10.33 16.43
C PRO A 196 1.22 -10.11 17.52
N LEU A 197 0.52 -8.98 17.52
CA LEU A 197 -0.58 -8.74 18.44
C LEU A 197 -1.74 -9.73 18.24
N GLN A 198 -2.08 -10.08 17.00
CA GLN A 198 -3.06 -11.12 16.71
C GLN A 198 -2.61 -12.51 17.17
N ILE A 199 -1.33 -12.86 17.06
CA ILE A 199 -0.82 -14.13 17.62
C ILE A 199 -0.89 -14.13 19.16
N VAL A 200 -0.59 -13.00 19.81
CA VAL A 200 -0.82 -12.83 21.25
C VAL A 200 -2.31 -13.01 21.56
N GLU A 201 -3.21 -12.43 20.78
CA GLU A 201 -4.65 -12.58 20.93
C GLU A 201 -5.09 -14.04 20.80
N PHE A 202 -4.62 -14.75 19.76
CA PHE A 202 -4.89 -16.18 19.58
C PHE A 202 -4.44 -16.99 20.79
N TYR A 203 -3.22 -16.75 21.28
CA TYR A 203 -2.72 -17.42 22.47
C TYR A 203 -3.55 -17.11 23.73
N LEU A 204 -3.98 -15.86 23.92
CA LEU A 204 -4.82 -15.48 25.05
C LEU A 204 -6.21 -16.11 24.98
N ILE A 205 -6.83 -16.15 23.80
CA ILE A 205 -8.11 -16.83 23.58
C ILE A 205 -7.95 -18.32 23.89
N LEU A 206 -6.93 -18.95 23.31
CA LEU A 206 -6.64 -20.36 23.56
C LEU A 206 -6.39 -20.61 25.05
N LYS A 207 -5.62 -19.77 25.74
CA LYS A 207 -5.37 -19.88 27.19
C LYS A 207 -6.63 -19.68 28.04
N ALA A 208 -7.53 -18.78 27.63
CA ALA A 208 -8.79 -18.54 28.32
C ALA A 208 -9.75 -19.74 28.25
N VAL A 209 -9.61 -20.55 27.20
CA VAL A 209 -10.53 -21.65 26.90
C VAL A 209 -9.90 -23.05 27.04
N LEU A 210 -8.56 -23.13 27.03
CA LEU A 210 -7.72 -24.33 27.14
C LEU A 210 -6.59 -24.10 28.16
N PRO A 211 -6.78 -24.49 29.44
CA PRO A 211 -5.84 -24.13 30.51
C PRO A 211 -4.45 -24.78 30.41
N ASN A 212 -4.29 -25.85 29.64
CA ASN A 212 -3.04 -26.63 29.53
C ASN A 212 -2.22 -26.33 28.27
N ILE A 213 -2.40 -25.15 27.67
CA ILE A 213 -1.72 -24.82 26.42
C ILE A 213 -0.23 -24.47 26.63
N SER A 214 0.65 -25.03 25.80
CA SER A 214 2.09 -24.77 25.91
C SER A 214 2.44 -23.35 25.47
N VAL A 215 3.37 -22.72 26.19
CA VAL A 215 3.99 -21.46 25.74
C VAL A 215 4.82 -21.67 24.46
N ASN A 216 5.27 -22.90 24.19
CA ASN A 216 6.04 -23.20 22.98
C ASN A 216 5.18 -23.05 21.73
N LEU A 217 3.87 -23.33 21.81
CA LEU A 217 2.95 -23.08 20.70
C LEU A 217 2.92 -21.59 20.34
N PHE A 218 2.87 -20.69 21.33
CA PHE A 218 2.94 -19.25 21.08
C PHE A 218 4.18 -18.87 20.29
N TYR A 219 5.36 -19.36 20.67
CA TYR A 219 6.60 -19.05 19.97
C TYR A 219 6.64 -19.62 18.54
N ARG A 220 6.07 -20.82 18.31
CA ARG A 220 5.94 -21.38 16.95
C ARG A 220 5.03 -20.52 16.07
N LEU A 221 3.83 -20.20 16.55
CA LEU A 221 2.88 -19.33 15.83
C LEU A 221 3.48 -17.94 15.56
N MET A 222 4.24 -17.40 16.50
CA MET A 222 4.95 -16.11 16.34
C MET A 222 6.02 -16.20 15.25
N ALA A 223 6.87 -17.24 15.28
CA ALA A 223 7.93 -17.40 14.30
C ALA A 223 7.36 -17.65 12.89
N GLU A 224 6.36 -18.52 12.76
CA GLU A 224 5.71 -18.84 11.49
C GLU A 224 5.04 -17.61 10.87
N SER A 225 4.30 -16.83 11.67
CA SER A 225 3.64 -15.61 11.18
C SER A 225 4.62 -14.50 10.81
N LEU A 226 5.72 -14.32 11.54
CA LEU A 226 6.76 -13.36 11.19
C LEU A 226 7.49 -13.78 9.90
N LEU A 227 7.86 -15.04 9.76
CA LEU A 227 8.48 -15.56 8.53
C LEU A 227 7.54 -15.42 7.33
N MET A 228 6.26 -15.72 7.50
CA MET A 228 5.22 -15.50 6.49
C MET A 228 5.23 -14.05 5.98
N LEU A 229 5.23 -13.07 6.89
CA LEU A 229 5.25 -11.65 6.52
C LEU A 229 6.55 -11.24 5.85
N LEU A 230 7.70 -11.67 6.38
CA LEU A 230 9.01 -11.33 5.81
C LEU A 230 9.18 -11.88 4.38
N CYS A 231 8.68 -13.09 4.12
CA CYS A 231 8.68 -13.67 2.78
C CYS A 231 7.78 -12.89 1.81
N GLY A 232 6.55 -12.54 2.22
CA GLY A 232 5.65 -11.72 1.43
C GLY A 232 6.26 -10.36 1.10
N TRP A 233 6.79 -9.68 2.12
CA TRP A 233 7.44 -8.38 1.99
C TRP A 233 8.59 -8.42 0.99
N ALA A 234 9.50 -9.40 1.14
CA ALA A 234 10.64 -9.54 0.24
C ALA A 234 10.22 -9.78 -1.22
N GLY A 235 9.09 -10.43 -1.45
CA GLY A 235 8.49 -10.59 -2.77
C GLY A 235 7.89 -9.30 -3.33
N GLU A 236 7.11 -8.56 -2.54
CA GLU A 236 6.48 -7.30 -2.98
C GLU A 236 7.48 -6.15 -3.20
N THR A 237 8.59 -6.13 -2.47
CA THR A 237 9.63 -5.10 -2.63
C THR A 237 10.71 -5.48 -3.63
N GLY A 238 10.62 -6.66 -4.27
CA GLY A 238 11.60 -7.12 -5.25
C GLY A 238 12.96 -7.52 -4.68
N ILE A 239 13.07 -7.77 -3.37
CA ILE A 239 14.30 -8.32 -2.75
C ILE A 239 14.55 -9.75 -3.26
N VAL A 240 13.47 -10.50 -3.45
CA VAL A 240 13.47 -11.80 -4.12
C VAL A 240 12.44 -11.80 -5.26
N SER A 241 12.47 -12.83 -6.10
CA SER A 241 11.42 -12.97 -7.11
C SER A 241 10.05 -13.12 -6.44
N VAL A 242 8.99 -12.62 -7.12
CA VAL A 242 7.61 -12.68 -6.62
C VAL A 242 7.23 -14.10 -6.17
N LEU A 243 7.62 -15.13 -6.92
CA LEU A 243 7.33 -16.52 -6.57
C LEU A 243 8.14 -17.01 -5.35
N CYS A 244 9.40 -16.57 -5.22
CA CYS A 244 10.26 -16.87 -4.09
C CYS A 244 9.83 -16.18 -2.80
N GLY A 245 9.07 -15.08 -2.86
CA GLY A 245 8.37 -14.52 -1.70
C GLY A 245 7.07 -15.27 -1.39
N PHE A 246 6.27 -15.52 -2.44
CA PHE A 246 4.94 -16.12 -2.31
C PHE A 246 4.93 -17.53 -1.75
N VAL A 247 5.72 -18.45 -2.33
CA VAL A 247 5.66 -19.88 -1.98
C VAL A 247 6.09 -20.12 -0.53
N PRO A 248 7.25 -19.62 -0.05
CA PRO A 248 7.63 -19.77 1.35
C PRO A 248 6.67 -19.09 2.33
N GLY A 249 6.11 -17.92 1.95
CA GLY A 249 5.08 -17.25 2.73
C GLY A 249 3.85 -18.13 2.92
N CYS A 250 3.32 -18.71 1.84
CA CYS A 250 2.19 -19.65 1.88
C CYS A 250 2.51 -20.92 2.68
N LEU A 251 3.73 -21.45 2.62
CA LEU A 251 4.12 -22.61 3.43
C LEU A 251 4.10 -22.30 4.93
N CYS A 252 4.58 -21.12 5.33
CA CYS A 252 4.50 -20.66 6.73
C CYS A 252 3.04 -20.47 7.17
N TRP A 253 2.19 -19.94 6.30
CA TRP A 253 0.76 -19.83 6.56
C TRP A 253 0.07 -21.20 6.69
N PHE A 254 0.42 -22.17 5.86
CA PHE A 254 -0.10 -23.54 5.98
C PHE A 254 0.40 -24.24 7.25
N ALA A 255 1.59 -23.92 7.76
CA ALA A 255 2.05 -24.39 9.07
C ALA A 255 1.15 -23.86 10.21
N LEU A 256 0.78 -22.58 10.17
CA LEU A 256 -0.19 -22.00 11.11
C LEU A 256 -1.55 -22.70 11.05
N ILE A 257 -2.05 -22.98 9.84
CA ILE A 257 -3.29 -23.75 9.65
C ILE A 257 -3.15 -25.16 10.22
N TYR A 258 -2.03 -25.82 9.99
CA TYR A 258 -1.77 -27.15 10.54
C TYR A 258 -1.84 -27.14 12.07
N GLU A 259 -1.21 -26.18 12.75
CA GLU A 259 -1.24 -26.08 14.21
C GLU A 259 -2.67 -25.92 14.77
N MET A 260 -3.52 -25.16 14.07
CA MET A 260 -4.91 -24.91 14.47
C MET A 260 -5.87 -26.07 14.22
N PHE A 261 -5.57 -26.96 13.28
CA PHE A 261 -6.45 -28.08 12.91
C PHE A 261 -5.97 -29.41 13.46
N SER A 262 -4.69 -29.73 13.26
CA SER A 262 -4.11 -31.05 13.52
C SER A 262 -2.97 -31.03 14.54
N GLY A 263 -2.37 -29.85 14.77
CA GLY A 263 -1.33 -29.65 15.78
C GLY A 263 -1.88 -29.47 17.19
N GLU A 264 -1.08 -28.82 18.04
CA GLU A 264 -1.30 -28.78 19.48
C GLU A 264 -2.64 -28.10 19.83
N ALA A 265 -2.95 -26.96 19.20
CA ALA A 265 -4.20 -26.24 19.43
C ALA A 265 -5.42 -27.06 18.97
N GLY A 266 -5.30 -27.72 17.81
CA GLY A 266 -6.37 -28.57 17.27
C GLY A 266 -6.72 -29.76 18.16
N GLN A 267 -5.72 -30.40 18.74
CA GLN A 267 -5.91 -31.55 19.64
C GLN A 267 -6.52 -31.11 20.98
N LEU A 268 -6.03 -30.00 21.54
CA LEU A 268 -6.53 -29.48 22.82
C LEU A 268 -7.98 -28.98 22.73
N ALA A 269 -8.42 -28.51 21.56
CA ALA A 269 -9.78 -28.03 21.36
C ALA A 269 -10.87 -29.09 21.55
N GLN A 270 -10.54 -30.38 21.52
CA GLN A 270 -11.48 -31.45 21.90
C GLN A 270 -11.90 -31.35 23.38
N GLY A 271 -11.11 -30.66 24.20
CA GLY A 271 -11.41 -30.35 25.60
C GLY A 271 -12.33 -29.15 25.82
N CYS A 272 -12.86 -28.51 24.76
CA CYS A 272 -13.80 -27.40 24.91
C CYS A 272 -15.10 -27.83 25.59
N GLY A 273 -15.28 -27.43 26.86
CA GLY A 273 -16.43 -27.82 27.68
C GLY A 273 -17.65 -26.88 27.58
N ASN A 274 -17.55 -25.73 26.91
CA ASN A 274 -18.65 -24.76 26.82
C ASN A 274 -18.80 -24.13 25.42
N LYS A 275 -19.97 -23.52 25.16
CA LYS A 275 -20.31 -22.92 23.86
C LYS A 275 -19.37 -21.78 23.47
N ALA A 276 -18.96 -20.95 24.43
CA ALA A 276 -18.05 -19.83 24.19
C ALA A 276 -16.65 -20.30 23.75
N CYS A 277 -16.12 -21.36 24.37
CA CYS A 277 -14.87 -22.04 23.98
C CYS A 277 -14.93 -22.49 22.53
N LEU A 278 -15.98 -23.24 22.18
CA LEU A 278 -16.14 -23.77 20.84
C LEU A 278 -16.32 -22.65 19.81
N GLN A 279 -17.09 -21.62 20.14
CA GLN A 279 -17.30 -20.47 19.26
C GLN A 279 -16.00 -19.69 19.02
N ALA A 280 -15.26 -19.36 20.07
CA ALA A 280 -13.99 -18.63 19.95
C ALA A 280 -12.94 -19.45 19.18
N PHE A 281 -12.86 -20.76 19.45
CA PHE A 281 -11.95 -21.64 18.74
C PHE A 281 -12.30 -21.80 17.25
N ASN A 282 -13.58 -21.96 16.93
CA ASN A 282 -14.03 -22.00 15.53
C ASN A 282 -13.83 -20.66 14.82
N ALA A 283 -14.01 -19.53 15.51
CA ALA A 283 -13.71 -18.21 14.96
C ALA A 283 -12.22 -18.08 14.59
N MET A 284 -11.31 -18.55 15.45
CA MET A 284 -9.87 -18.58 15.13
C MET A 284 -9.57 -19.46 13.92
N ARG A 285 -10.15 -20.67 13.83
CA ARG A 285 -10.00 -21.55 12.66
C ARG A 285 -10.50 -20.90 11.38
N LEU A 286 -11.64 -20.22 11.43
CA LEU A 286 -12.21 -19.54 10.28
C LEU A 286 -11.35 -18.36 9.83
N ILE A 287 -10.85 -17.56 10.78
CA ILE A 287 -10.00 -16.40 10.46
C ILE A 287 -8.65 -16.83 9.91
N ILE A 288 -7.97 -17.80 10.52
CA ILE A 288 -6.65 -18.23 10.03
C ILE A 288 -6.72 -18.93 8.67
N THR A 289 -7.88 -19.46 8.29
CA THR A 289 -8.11 -20.10 6.99
C THR A 289 -8.74 -19.12 6.01
N VAL A 290 -10.04 -18.87 6.13
CA VAL A 290 -10.81 -18.07 5.17
C VAL A 290 -10.45 -16.59 5.25
N GLY A 291 -10.29 -16.05 6.47
CA GLY A 291 -9.94 -14.64 6.65
C GLY A 291 -8.56 -14.30 6.12
N TRP A 292 -7.55 -15.07 6.52
CA TRP A 292 -6.16 -14.83 6.14
C TRP A 292 -5.88 -15.19 4.68
N ALA A 293 -6.66 -16.07 4.05
CA ALA A 293 -6.55 -16.38 2.63
C ALA A 293 -6.72 -15.16 1.70
N ILE A 294 -7.38 -14.11 2.18
CA ILE A 294 -7.60 -12.88 1.40
C ILE A 294 -6.26 -12.20 1.09
N TYR A 295 -5.26 -12.25 1.98
CA TYR A 295 -3.94 -11.63 1.76
C TYR A 295 -3.12 -12.31 0.65
N PRO A 296 -2.82 -13.63 0.69
CA PRO A 296 -2.11 -14.29 -0.40
C PRO A 296 -2.94 -14.31 -1.69
N LEU A 297 -4.28 -14.26 -1.62
CA LEU A 297 -5.11 -14.07 -2.81
C LEU A 297 -4.85 -12.70 -3.45
N GLY A 298 -4.80 -11.62 -2.66
CA GLY A 298 -4.46 -10.28 -3.15
C GLY A 298 -3.07 -10.24 -3.80
N TYR A 299 -2.08 -10.84 -3.13
CA TYR A 299 -0.73 -10.99 -3.68
C TYR A 299 -0.76 -11.77 -5.02
N TYR A 300 -1.41 -12.93 -5.05
CA TYR A 300 -1.47 -13.78 -6.24
C TYR A 300 -2.14 -13.08 -7.41
N LEU A 301 -3.35 -12.53 -7.21
CA LEU A 301 -4.11 -11.88 -8.28
C LEU A 301 -3.30 -10.78 -8.97
N THR A 302 -2.52 -10.04 -8.17
CA THR A 302 -1.86 -8.81 -8.60
C THR A 302 -0.41 -8.96 -9.00
N LEU A 303 0.31 -10.00 -8.55
CA LEU A 303 1.73 -10.17 -8.88
C LEU A 303 2.02 -11.43 -9.69
N LEU A 304 1.12 -12.41 -9.69
CA LEU A 304 1.27 -13.69 -10.39
C LEU A 304 0.08 -14.02 -11.31
N GLY A 305 -1.00 -13.28 -11.17
CA GLY A 305 -2.32 -13.61 -11.69
C GLY A 305 -2.78 -12.66 -12.80
N PRO A 306 -4.09 -12.65 -13.08
CA PRO A 306 -4.64 -12.00 -14.28
C PRO A 306 -4.56 -10.48 -14.26
N THR A 307 -4.28 -9.85 -13.11
CA THR A 307 -4.18 -8.39 -12.99
C THR A 307 -2.75 -7.91 -12.83
N ALA A 308 -1.74 -8.78 -13.05
CA ALA A 308 -0.32 -8.45 -12.91
C ALA A 308 0.24 -7.47 -13.96
N THR A 309 -0.58 -7.07 -14.93
CA THR A 309 -0.21 -6.07 -15.95
C THR A 309 -1.18 -4.89 -16.00
N TYR A 310 -2.33 -4.96 -15.32
CA TYR A 310 -3.40 -3.96 -15.41
C TYR A 310 -4.17 -3.86 -14.09
N HIS A 311 -4.29 -2.66 -13.53
CA HIS A 311 -4.93 -2.36 -12.22
C HIS A 311 -4.32 -3.04 -11.00
N GLU A 312 -3.07 -3.52 -11.07
CA GLU A 312 -2.39 -4.22 -9.97
C GLU A 312 -2.51 -3.47 -8.63
N GLN A 313 -2.27 -2.16 -8.63
CA GLN A 313 -2.24 -1.35 -7.41
C GLN A 313 -3.63 -1.09 -6.85
N SER A 314 -4.65 -1.01 -7.70
CA SER A 314 -6.03 -0.85 -7.26
C SER A 314 -6.55 -2.13 -6.62
N VAL A 315 -6.32 -3.27 -7.29
CA VAL A 315 -6.81 -4.58 -6.85
C VAL A 315 -6.13 -4.98 -5.55
N ILE A 316 -4.81 -4.78 -5.41
CA ILE A 316 -4.08 -5.20 -4.22
C ILE A 316 -4.56 -4.40 -2.99
N ASN A 317 -4.75 -3.08 -3.14
CA ASN A 317 -5.16 -2.23 -2.03
C ASN A 317 -6.61 -2.46 -1.63
N ILE A 318 -7.54 -2.64 -2.58
CA ILE A 318 -8.93 -3.00 -2.26
C ILE A 318 -8.96 -4.34 -1.52
N THR A 319 -8.18 -5.32 -1.99
CA THR A 319 -8.13 -6.65 -1.38
C THR A 319 -7.55 -6.61 0.03
N TYR A 320 -6.45 -5.88 0.26
CA TYR A 320 -5.86 -5.72 1.59
C TYR A 320 -6.72 -4.90 2.53
N ASN A 321 -7.43 -3.87 2.02
CA ASN A 321 -8.37 -3.10 2.82
C ASN A 321 -9.54 -3.97 3.30
N LEU A 322 -10.07 -4.82 2.43
CA LEU A 322 -11.08 -5.82 2.81
C LEU A 322 -10.52 -6.84 3.81
N ALA A 323 -9.32 -7.35 3.56
CA ALA A 323 -8.68 -8.32 4.44
C ALA A 323 -8.50 -7.77 5.85
N ASP A 324 -8.05 -6.52 6.00
CA ASP A 324 -7.89 -5.90 7.31
C ASP A 324 -9.25 -5.71 8.02
N LEU A 325 -10.31 -5.30 7.31
CA LEU A 325 -11.66 -5.20 7.88
C LEU A 325 -12.16 -6.55 8.41
N VAL A 326 -11.95 -7.64 7.66
CA VAL A 326 -12.35 -8.98 8.07
C VAL A 326 -11.51 -9.47 9.26
N ASN A 327 -10.19 -9.36 9.16
CA ASN A 327 -9.29 -10.03 10.08
C ASN A 327 -9.00 -9.24 11.36
N LYS A 328 -9.21 -7.92 11.37
CA LYS A 328 -8.99 -7.08 12.55
C LYS A 328 -10.33 -6.74 13.21
N LEU A 329 -11.21 -6.07 12.49
CA LEU A 329 -12.48 -5.61 13.05
C LEU A 329 -13.49 -6.74 13.23
N ALA A 330 -13.84 -7.47 12.16
CA ALA A 330 -14.87 -8.51 12.24
C ALA A 330 -14.41 -9.68 13.13
N PHE A 331 -13.12 -10.04 13.10
CA PHE A 331 -12.56 -11.00 14.04
C PHE A 331 -12.70 -10.53 15.50
N GLY A 332 -12.24 -9.32 15.84
CA GLY A 332 -12.36 -8.81 17.21
C GLY A 332 -13.82 -8.77 17.70
N LEU A 333 -14.76 -8.40 16.81
CA LEU A 333 -16.20 -8.44 17.10
C LEU A 333 -16.70 -9.87 17.36
N SER A 334 -16.19 -10.86 16.62
CA SER A 334 -16.54 -12.28 16.83
C SER A 334 -16.07 -12.79 18.20
N ILE A 335 -14.89 -12.34 18.65
CA ILE A 335 -14.32 -12.71 19.96
C ILE A 335 -15.07 -12.01 21.09
N TRP A 336 -15.37 -10.71 20.95
CA TRP A 336 -16.26 -10.00 21.87
C TRP A 336 -17.63 -10.69 21.99
N GLY A 337 -18.23 -11.08 20.87
CA GLY A 337 -19.50 -11.78 20.84
C GLY A 337 -19.46 -13.17 21.51
N ALA A 338 -18.33 -13.87 21.45
CA ALA A 338 -18.11 -15.11 22.21
C ALA A 338 -17.92 -14.83 23.71
N ALA A 339 -17.15 -13.79 24.06
CA ALA A 339 -16.84 -13.42 25.44
C ALA A 339 -18.08 -12.99 26.23
N ILE A 340 -19.02 -12.25 25.62
CA ILE A 340 -20.27 -11.85 26.29
C ILE A 340 -21.20 -13.03 26.59
N GLN A 341 -21.12 -14.11 25.80
CA GLN A 341 -21.93 -15.32 26.01
C GLN A 341 -21.37 -16.22 27.13
N ASP A 342 -20.14 -15.98 27.59
CA ASP A 342 -19.43 -16.77 28.59
C ASP A 342 -19.63 -16.21 30.01
N LYS A 343 -20.90 -15.97 30.38
CA LYS A 343 -21.28 -15.40 31.68
C LYS A 343 -21.49 -16.45 32.76
#